data_AF-A0A349M0M2-F1
#
_entry.id   AF-A0A349M0M2-F1
#
_cell.length_a   1.000
_cell.length_b   1.000
_cell.length_c   1.000
_cell.angle_alpha   90.00
_cell.angle_beta   90.00
_cell.angle_gamma   90.00
#
_symmetry.space_group_name_H-M   'P 1'
#
loop_
_entity.id
_entity.type
_entity.pdbx_description
1 polymer ?
#
loop_
_entity_poly.entity_id
_entity_poly.type
_entity_poly.pdbx_seq_one_letter_code
_entity_poly.pdbx_strand_id
1 'polypeptide(L)'
;FSMSLEQDEKIVHPSITVQMTLREGESVLFAVGVGRSLQATRRLVENELQQRNFDAELAHTLHCWRKWIKGCNYHGPYAEAVERSALTLKMMTYAPTGAIVAAPTTSLPEYLGGTRNWDYRYTWLRDATFTLYALNVLGFTEEARAFTHWLRRLSYISGEDLQIMYGIRGERDLTERTLTHLSGYCDTGPVRVGNGAANQKQLDVFGEVLDCIHLYRRQGGFERYGETLNESMWAMMHTLVEHVCAHWHEPDSGIWEVRGDLRHFVYSKVMCWVALDRGIRAAQQLGLEADLPRWCIIRDQIRTDILSHGYNTSLGAFTQSYDNDTLDASNLLLPLVGFIPADDPRMRSTIDRTIERLTDENGFVYRYLSEDGIEGTEGTFSICTFWLVDNLAMQGRVDEARSLFERLLSYAGRLGLFSEEIDSDNRTALGNYPQAFTHIALVNSAINLQKAERRLAEHHTDPVIAAIKLHPANS
;
A
#
# COMPACT_ATOMS: atom_id res chain seq x y z
N PHE A 1 -19.17 41.57 -7.26
CA PHE A 1 -19.57 40.27 -6.70
C PHE A 1 -20.52 40.52 -5.54
N SER A 2 -21.44 39.60 -5.26
CA SER A 2 -22.19 39.55 -4.01
C SER A 2 -21.72 38.34 -3.20
N MET A 3 -21.71 38.48 -1.88
CA MET A 3 -21.38 37.40 -0.96
C MET A 3 -22.50 37.33 0.09
N SER A 4 -23.12 36.17 0.24
CA SER A 4 -24.15 35.89 1.23
C SER A 4 -23.73 34.70 2.09
N LEU A 5 -24.06 34.78 3.38
CA LEU A 5 -24.05 33.63 4.27
C LEU A 5 -25.47 33.03 4.23
N GLU A 6 -25.58 31.79 3.78
CA GLU A 6 -26.83 31.05 3.77
C GLU A 6 -26.82 30.05 4.91
N GLN A 7 -27.79 30.18 5.81
CA GLN A 7 -28.07 29.21 6.86
C GLN A 7 -29.54 28.84 6.72
N ASP A 8 -29.82 27.87 5.85
CA ASP A 8 -31.14 27.26 5.72
C ASP A 8 -31.36 26.34 6.94
N GLU A 9 -32.57 26.33 7.50
CA GLU A 9 -32.96 25.40 8.58
C GLU A 9 -32.76 23.93 8.19
N LYS A 10 -32.71 23.62 6.89
CA LYS A 10 -32.43 22.28 6.35
C LYS A 10 -30.95 21.99 6.05
N ILE A 11 -30.08 23.00 6.03
CA ILE A 11 -28.65 22.81 5.75
C ILE A 11 -27.91 22.68 7.09
N VAL A 12 -27.25 21.55 7.29
CA VAL A 12 -26.55 21.20 8.55
C VAL A 12 -25.39 22.15 8.87
N HIS A 13 -24.79 22.77 7.85
CA HIS A 13 -23.64 23.68 8.00
C HIS A 13 -23.84 25.02 7.26
N PRO A 14 -23.43 26.16 7.85
CA PRO A 14 -23.53 27.45 7.19
C PRO A 14 -22.75 27.43 5.87
N SER A 15 -23.39 27.86 4.80
CA SER A 15 -22.79 27.94 3.46
C SER A 15 -22.45 29.38 3.12
N ILE A 16 -21.31 29.59 2.47
CA ILE A 16 -20.89 30.89 1.95
C ILE A 16 -21.09 30.86 0.43
N THR A 17 -22.05 31.64 -0.06
CA THR A 17 -22.32 31.77 -1.49
C THR A 17 -21.72 33.07 -2.01
N VAL A 18 -20.88 32.99 -3.03
CA VAL A 18 -20.31 34.16 -3.72
C VAL A 18 -20.72 34.13 -5.18
N GLN A 19 -21.42 35.17 -5.65
CA GLN A 19 -21.78 35.34 -7.05
C GLN A 19 -20.95 36.46 -7.69
N MET A 20 -20.40 36.19 -8.86
CA MET A 20 -19.61 37.16 -9.64
C MET A 20 -19.89 37.01 -11.13
N THR A 21 -19.80 38.13 -11.85
CA THR A 21 -19.91 38.17 -13.31
C THR A 21 -18.54 38.56 -13.85
N LEU A 22 -18.01 37.75 -14.76
CA LEU A 22 -16.76 38.00 -15.47
C LEU A 22 -17.06 38.35 -16.92
N ARG A 23 -16.27 39.25 -17.49
CA ARG A 23 -16.21 39.52 -18.93
C ARG A 23 -15.18 38.61 -19.58
N GLU A 24 -15.25 38.50 -20.91
CA GLU A 24 -14.26 37.76 -21.68
C GLU A 24 -12.84 38.29 -21.37
N GLY A 25 -11.93 37.38 -21.01
CA GLY A 25 -10.56 37.71 -20.63
C GLY A 25 -10.35 38.08 -19.15
N GLU A 26 -11.41 38.23 -18.35
CA GLU A 26 -11.28 38.45 -16.90
C GLU A 26 -11.09 37.13 -16.15
N SER A 27 -10.26 37.17 -15.11
CA SER A 27 -10.03 36.04 -14.19
C SER A 27 -10.20 36.49 -12.75
N VAL A 28 -10.72 35.60 -11.90
CA VAL A 28 -10.77 35.80 -10.44
C VAL A 28 -10.03 34.68 -9.74
N LEU A 29 -9.32 35.03 -8.68
CA LEU A 29 -8.64 34.11 -7.80
C LEU A 29 -9.41 33.95 -6.50
N PHE A 30 -9.58 32.70 -6.08
CA PHE A 30 -10.14 32.34 -4.78
C PHE A 30 -9.05 31.74 -3.90
N ALA A 31 -8.91 32.26 -2.69
CA ALA A 31 -7.98 31.74 -1.70
C ALA A 31 -8.74 31.39 -0.42
N VAL A 32 -8.55 30.18 0.08
CA VAL A 32 -9.08 29.71 1.36
C VAL A 32 -7.90 29.56 2.33
N GLY A 33 -7.90 30.36 3.39
CA GLY A 33 -6.88 30.34 4.43
C GLY A 33 -7.39 29.68 5.71
N VAL A 34 -6.59 28.80 6.31
CA VAL A 34 -6.88 28.17 7.60
C VAL A 34 -5.80 28.57 8.60
N GLY A 35 -6.19 29.21 9.69
CA GLY A 35 -5.29 29.56 10.79
C GLY A 35 -5.55 28.74 12.05
N ARG A 36 -4.54 28.58 12.89
CA ARG A 36 -4.65 27.89 14.20
C ARG A 36 -5.49 28.67 15.23
N SER A 37 -5.79 29.93 14.94
CA SER A 37 -6.64 30.79 15.75
C SER A 37 -7.35 31.81 14.85
N LEU A 38 -8.39 32.47 15.37
CA LEU A 38 -9.07 33.54 14.64
C LEU A 38 -8.11 34.69 14.32
N GLN A 39 -7.21 35.05 15.24
CA GLN A 39 -6.23 36.12 15.02
C GLN A 39 -5.23 35.74 13.92
N ALA A 40 -4.74 34.50 13.92
CA ALA A 40 -3.86 34.02 12.85
C ALA A 40 -4.58 33.99 11.50
N THR A 41 -5.84 33.56 11.48
CA THR A 41 -6.67 33.53 10.26
C THR A 41 -6.92 34.94 9.73
N ARG A 42 -7.27 35.90 10.59
CA ARG A 42 -7.44 37.31 10.20
C ARG A 42 -6.16 37.90 9.64
N ARG A 43 -5.04 37.71 10.33
CA ARG A 43 -3.73 38.16 9.83
C ARG A 43 -3.43 37.57 8.44
N LEU A 44 -3.67 36.27 8.25
CA LEU A 44 -3.48 35.61 6.96
C LEU A 44 -4.36 36.23 5.87
N VAL A 45 -5.67 36.35 6.12
CA VAL A 45 -6.66 36.76 5.11
C VAL A 45 -6.63 38.26 4.83
N GLU A 46 -6.55 39.08 5.88
CA GLU A 46 -6.64 40.55 5.78
C GLU A 46 -5.33 41.19 5.34
N ASN A 47 -4.18 40.60 5.68
CA ASN A 47 -2.87 41.22 5.42
C ASN A 47 -2.00 40.38 4.48
N GLU A 48 -1.83 39.09 4.75
CA GLU A 48 -0.80 38.29 4.07
C GLU A 48 -1.24 37.89 2.66
N LEU A 49 -2.47 37.37 2.48
CA LEU A 49 -2.96 36.91 1.17
C LEU A 49 -2.96 38.03 0.10
N GLN A 50 -3.23 39.27 0.49
CA GLN A 50 -3.23 40.42 -0.43
C GLN A 50 -1.84 40.76 -0.98
N GLN A 51 -0.78 40.34 -0.28
CA GLN A 51 0.61 40.60 -0.66
C GLN A 51 1.22 39.44 -1.46
N ARG A 52 0.49 38.33 -1.64
CA ARG A 52 1.00 37.14 -2.33
C ARG A 52 0.87 37.30 -3.84
N ASN A 53 1.88 36.80 -4.55
CA ASN A 53 1.83 36.66 -6.00
C ASN A 53 1.48 35.21 -6.32
N PHE A 54 0.19 34.92 -6.45
CA PHE A 54 -0.30 33.56 -6.66
C PHE A 54 0.15 32.94 -7.99
N ASP A 55 0.38 33.73 -9.04
CA ASP A 55 0.91 33.23 -10.31
C ASP A 55 2.36 32.75 -10.13
N ALA A 56 3.18 33.53 -9.43
CA ALA A 56 4.55 33.15 -9.11
C ALA A 56 4.60 31.90 -8.20
N GLU A 57 3.67 31.80 -7.25
CA GLU A 57 3.55 30.63 -6.37
C GLU A 57 3.11 29.38 -7.12
N LEU A 58 2.12 29.48 -8.01
CA LEU A 58 1.71 28.38 -8.87
C LEU A 58 2.88 27.94 -9.76
N ALA A 59 3.60 28.89 -10.38
CA ALA A 59 4.78 28.60 -11.18
C ALA A 59 5.86 27.88 -10.36
N HIS A 60 6.08 28.31 -9.11
CA HIS A 60 7.00 27.67 -8.18
C HIS A 60 6.56 26.24 -7.82
N THR A 61 5.28 26.04 -7.47
CA THR A 61 4.71 24.72 -7.18
C THR A 61 4.86 23.78 -8.36
N LEU A 62 4.53 24.22 -9.58
CA LEU A 62 4.70 23.45 -10.80
C LEU A 62 6.17 23.11 -11.05
N HIS A 63 7.08 24.06 -10.82
CA HIS A 63 8.51 23.82 -10.94
C HIS A 63 8.99 22.75 -9.96
N CYS A 64 8.59 22.84 -8.68
CA CYS A 64 8.97 21.87 -7.65
C CYS A 64 8.52 20.45 -8.00
N TRP A 65 7.26 20.27 -8.41
CA TRP A 65 6.76 18.94 -8.81
C TRP A 65 7.43 18.41 -10.07
N ARG A 66 7.61 19.24 -11.10
CA ARG A 66 8.34 18.85 -12.33
C ARG A 66 9.79 18.51 -12.05
N LYS A 67 10.44 19.24 -11.15
CA LYS A 67 11.82 18.97 -10.73
C LYS A 67 11.91 17.66 -9.96
N TRP A 68 10.97 17.40 -9.06
CA TRP A 68 10.93 16.16 -8.29
C TRP A 68 10.71 14.95 -9.21
N ILE A 69 9.67 14.95 -10.05
CA ILE A 69 9.35 13.78 -10.89
C ILE A 69 10.43 13.46 -11.92
N LYS A 70 11.22 14.45 -12.36
CA LYS A 70 12.40 14.24 -13.23
C LYS A 70 13.45 13.31 -12.62
N GLY A 71 13.42 13.06 -11.31
CA GLY A 71 14.26 12.08 -10.64
C GLY A 71 13.81 10.62 -10.80
N CYS A 72 12.66 10.37 -11.45
CA CYS A 72 12.14 9.03 -11.69
C CYS A 72 13.05 8.27 -12.67
N ASN A 73 13.53 7.10 -12.24
CA ASN A 73 14.42 6.24 -13.02
C ASN A 73 13.68 5.18 -13.86
N TYR A 74 12.35 5.29 -13.98
CA TYR A 74 11.58 4.37 -14.81
C TYR A 74 11.52 4.84 -16.27
N HIS A 75 11.97 3.98 -17.18
CA HIS A 75 12.00 4.25 -18.62
C HIS A 75 11.26 3.16 -19.42
N GLY A 76 10.32 2.47 -18.79
CA GLY A 76 9.48 1.45 -19.44
C GLY A 76 8.27 2.02 -20.16
N PRO A 77 7.48 1.15 -20.81
CA PRO A 77 6.33 1.56 -21.64
C PRO A 77 5.22 2.26 -20.86
N TYR A 78 5.14 2.06 -19.54
CA TYR A 78 4.08 2.61 -18.68
C TYR A 78 4.51 3.86 -17.91
N ALA A 79 5.45 4.65 -18.45
CA ALA A 79 6.08 5.75 -17.74
C ALA A 79 5.08 6.79 -17.20
N GLU A 80 4.06 7.15 -17.97
CA GLU A 80 3.05 8.11 -17.54
C GLU A 80 2.25 7.63 -16.32
N ALA A 81 1.83 6.36 -16.31
CA ALA A 81 1.08 5.77 -15.20
C ALA A 81 1.96 5.62 -13.95
N VAL A 82 3.24 5.25 -14.13
CA VAL A 82 4.23 5.17 -13.05
C VAL A 82 4.51 6.55 -12.46
N GLU A 83 4.74 7.56 -13.29
CA GLU A 83 5.00 8.94 -12.84
C GLU A 83 3.80 9.53 -12.11
N ARG A 84 2.58 9.31 -12.63
CA ARG A 84 1.34 9.72 -11.96
C ARG A 84 1.22 9.08 -10.58
N SER A 85 1.48 7.77 -10.49
CA SER A 85 1.42 7.04 -9.23
C SER A 85 2.48 7.50 -8.23
N ALA A 86 3.72 7.76 -8.69
CA ALA A 86 4.78 8.32 -7.86
C ALA A 86 4.41 9.70 -7.29
N LEU A 87 3.85 10.58 -8.12
CA LEU A 87 3.34 11.89 -7.67
C LEU A 87 2.25 11.74 -6.61
N THR A 88 1.30 10.82 -6.82
CA THR A 88 0.22 10.53 -5.87
C THR A 88 0.74 10.07 -4.52
N LEU A 89 1.66 9.09 -4.50
CA LEU A 89 2.30 8.60 -3.28
C LEU A 89 3.09 9.71 -2.57
N LYS A 90 3.78 10.56 -3.33
CA LYS A 90 4.47 11.73 -2.77
C LYS A 90 3.50 12.73 -2.14
N MET A 91 2.34 12.97 -2.75
CA MET A 91 1.30 13.86 -2.20
C MET A 91 0.66 13.32 -0.91
N MET A 92 0.66 12.00 -0.71
CA MET A 92 0.20 11.36 0.54
C MET A 92 1.25 11.40 1.66
N THR A 93 2.46 11.88 1.38
CA THR A 93 3.52 12.05 2.39
C THR A 93 3.36 13.38 3.11
N TYR A 94 3.12 13.34 4.41
CA TYR A 94 3.11 14.52 5.28
C TYR A 94 4.54 15.00 5.53
N ALA A 95 5.00 15.92 4.68
CA ALA A 95 6.38 16.43 4.64
C ALA A 95 6.98 16.84 6.01
N PRO A 96 6.24 17.45 6.96
CA PRO A 96 6.82 17.84 8.26
C PRO A 96 7.33 16.68 9.11
N THR A 97 6.72 15.49 8.99
CA THR A 97 7.11 14.33 9.81
C THR A 97 7.69 13.21 8.98
N GLY A 98 7.32 13.08 7.70
CA GLY A 98 7.63 11.93 6.85
C GLY A 98 6.60 10.81 6.94
N ALA A 99 5.52 10.98 7.71
CA ALA A 99 4.41 10.04 7.78
C ALA A 99 3.69 9.97 6.43
N ILE A 100 3.20 8.79 6.04
CA ILE A 100 2.51 8.55 4.77
C ILE A 100 1.12 8.04 5.08
N VAL A 101 0.06 8.68 4.56
CA VAL A 101 -1.31 8.21 4.79
C VAL A 101 -1.70 7.12 3.80
N ALA A 102 -2.57 6.19 4.18
CA ALA A 102 -3.11 5.17 3.28
C ALA A 102 -3.99 5.78 2.17
N ALA A 103 -4.79 6.78 2.53
CA ALA A 103 -5.49 7.65 1.58
C ALA A 103 -5.83 9.01 2.22
N PRO A 104 -6.00 10.08 1.43
CA PRO A 104 -6.40 11.39 1.94
C PRO A 104 -7.92 11.50 2.18
N THR A 105 -8.64 10.39 2.24
CA THR A 105 -10.11 10.32 2.37
C THR A 105 -10.56 9.48 3.55
N THR A 106 -11.83 9.64 3.92
CA THR A 106 -12.50 8.80 4.90
C THR A 106 -13.86 8.39 4.38
N SER A 107 -14.28 7.19 4.74
CA SER A 107 -15.65 6.69 4.63
C SER A 107 -16.23 6.70 3.23
N LEU A 108 -15.37 6.54 2.23
CA LEU A 108 -15.83 6.18 0.89
C LEU A 108 -16.18 4.69 0.89
N PRO A 109 -17.33 4.30 0.32
CA PRO A 109 -17.87 2.97 0.49
C PRO A 109 -17.20 1.92 -0.40
N GLU A 110 -16.84 0.77 0.17
CA GLU A 110 -16.45 -0.46 -0.55
C GLU A 110 -17.65 -1.07 -1.31
N TYR A 111 -18.88 -0.69 -0.95
CA TYR A 111 -20.10 -1.05 -1.68
C TYR A 111 -21.17 0.02 -1.46
N LEU A 112 -21.81 0.49 -2.53
CA LEU A 112 -22.86 1.52 -2.43
C LEU A 112 -24.08 0.99 -1.65
N GLY A 113 -24.50 1.71 -0.62
CA GLY A 113 -25.51 1.26 0.34
C GLY A 113 -25.01 0.26 1.39
N GLY A 114 -23.74 -0.15 1.32
CA GLY A 114 -23.07 -0.99 2.31
C GLY A 114 -22.53 -0.21 3.51
N THR A 115 -22.05 -0.94 4.51
CA THR A 115 -21.55 -0.35 5.76
C THR A 115 -20.01 -0.33 5.88
N ARG A 116 -19.30 -0.82 4.85
CA ARG A 116 -17.84 -0.93 4.76
C ARG A 116 -17.21 0.39 4.30
N ASN A 117 -17.09 1.32 5.26
CA ASN A 117 -16.66 2.70 5.02
C ASN A 117 -15.65 3.11 6.10
N TRP A 118 -14.38 3.27 5.75
CA TRP A 118 -13.28 3.42 6.73
C TRP A 118 -12.50 4.74 6.59
N ASP A 119 -11.93 5.23 7.69
CA ASP A 119 -11.04 6.39 7.70
C ASP A 119 -9.60 5.98 7.44
N TYR A 120 -9.05 6.40 6.29
CA TYR A 120 -7.73 6.00 5.80
C TYR A 120 -6.68 7.11 5.91
N ARG A 121 -7.01 8.21 6.61
CA ARG A 121 -6.11 9.37 6.78
C ARG A 121 -4.99 9.14 7.80
N TYR A 122 -4.70 7.88 8.11
CA TYR A 122 -3.69 7.43 9.06
C TYR A 122 -2.52 6.77 8.36
N THR A 123 -1.41 6.68 9.09
CA THR A 123 -0.19 6.01 8.63
C THR A 123 -0.16 4.60 9.15
N TRP A 124 -0.58 3.66 8.31
CA TRP A 124 -0.29 2.25 8.50
C TRP A 124 1.18 1.98 8.23
N LEU A 125 1.82 1.20 9.11
CA LEU A 125 3.22 0.84 8.95
C LEU A 125 3.43 -0.02 7.69
N ARG A 126 2.45 -0.86 7.36
CA ARG A 126 2.35 -1.64 6.14
C ARG A 126 2.38 -0.79 4.88
N ASP A 127 1.37 0.07 4.73
CA ASP A 127 1.17 0.94 3.57
C ASP A 127 2.35 1.88 3.35
N ALA A 128 2.88 2.44 4.44
CA ALA A 128 4.06 3.27 4.37
C ALA A 128 5.28 2.46 3.90
N THR A 129 5.51 1.26 4.44
CA THR A 129 6.59 0.38 4.01
C THR A 129 6.54 0.08 2.51
N PHE A 130 5.39 -0.33 1.99
CA PHE A 130 5.24 -0.62 0.57
C PHE A 130 5.36 0.65 -0.29
N THR A 131 4.91 1.81 0.21
CA THR A 131 5.10 3.11 -0.46
C THR A 131 6.58 3.43 -0.64
N LEU A 132 7.36 3.23 0.42
CA LEU A 132 8.79 3.50 0.40
C LEU A 132 9.53 2.55 -0.52
N TYR A 133 9.11 1.28 -0.59
CA TYR A 133 9.66 0.37 -1.58
C TYR A 133 9.44 0.89 -3.01
N ALA A 134 8.20 1.23 -3.36
CA ALA A 134 7.85 1.74 -4.69
C ALA A 134 8.60 3.04 -5.04
N LEU A 135 8.71 3.98 -4.11
CA LEU A 135 9.47 5.22 -4.31
C LEU A 135 10.98 4.95 -4.47
N ASN A 136 11.54 4.08 -3.64
CA ASN A 136 12.97 3.76 -3.65
C ASN A 136 13.40 3.08 -4.96
N VAL A 137 12.59 2.14 -5.50
CA VAL A 137 12.88 1.50 -6.80
C VAL A 137 12.79 2.48 -7.97
N LEU A 138 12.05 3.58 -7.83
CA LEU A 138 12.01 4.68 -8.79
C LEU A 138 13.16 5.69 -8.61
N GLY A 139 13.99 5.55 -7.56
CA GLY A 139 15.12 6.43 -7.26
C GLY A 139 14.82 7.53 -6.23
N PHE A 140 13.62 7.56 -5.67
CA PHE A 140 13.19 8.52 -4.64
C PHE A 140 13.51 7.98 -3.24
N THR A 141 14.63 8.42 -2.67
CA THR A 141 15.18 7.87 -1.42
C THR A 141 14.99 8.78 -0.20
N GLU A 142 14.62 10.06 -0.40
CA GLU A 142 14.42 11.02 0.70
C GLU A 142 13.20 10.66 1.55
N GLU A 143 12.15 10.14 0.93
CA GLU A 143 10.91 9.75 1.59
C GLU A 143 11.16 8.58 2.55
N ALA A 144 11.98 7.60 2.13
CA ALA A 144 12.37 6.47 2.98
C ALA A 144 13.23 6.93 4.17
N ARG A 145 14.14 7.88 3.93
CA ARG A 145 14.92 8.52 5.00
C ARG A 145 14.03 9.29 5.99
N ALA A 146 13.05 10.05 5.50
CA ALA A 146 12.14 10.80 6.35
C ALA A 146 11.25 9.88 7.20
N PHE A 147 10.74 8.79 6.61
CA PHE A 147 9.91 7.82 7.33
C PHE A 147 10.70 7.01 8.37
N THR A 148 11.93 6.60 8.07
CA THR A 148 12.78 5.93 9.08
C THR A 148 13.06 6.83 10.28
N HIS A 149 13.22 8.14 10.07
CA HIS A 149 13.27 9.12 11.17
C HIS A 149 11.94 9.26 11.91
N TRP A 150 10.81 9.15 11.22
CA TRP A 150 9.49 9.16 11.85
C TRP A 150 9.27 7.92 12.74
N LEU A 151 9.55 6.72 12.24
CA LEU A 151 9.48 5.47 13.00
C LEU A 151 10.28 5.54 14.31
N ARG A 152 11.47 6.14 14.28
CA ARG A 152 12.32 6.32 15.48
C ARG A 152 11.73 7.28 16.52
N ARG A 153 10.81 8.16 16.13
CA ARG A 153 10.13 9.09 17.03
C ARG A 153 8.83 8.52 17.59
N LEU A 154 8.37 7.38 17.10
CA LEU A 154 7.21 6.71 17.67
C LEU A 154 7.57 6.22 19.07
N SER A 155 6.73 6.56 20.04
CA SER A 155 6.88 6.11 21.42
C SER A 155 6.34 4.68 21.56
N TYR A 156 7.23 3.68 21.43
CA TYR A 156 6.98 2.30 21.83
C TYR A 156 8.12 1.81 22.73
N ILE A 157 7.78 1.07 23.79
CA ILE A 157 8.74 0.58 24.80
C ILE A 157 9.13 -0.88 24.49
N SER A 158 8.23 -1.65 23.88
CA SER A 158 8.44 -3.04 23.48
C SER A 158 7.76 -3.34 22.12
N GLY A 159 7.93 -4.57 21.62
CA GLY A 159 7.17 -5.04 20.45
C GLY A 159 5.65 -5.03 20.66
N GLU A 160 5.18 -5.21 21.90
CA GLU A 160 3.75 -5.16 22.25
C GLU A 160 3.14 -3.76 22.12
N ASP A 161 3.98 -2.72 22.17
CA ASP A 161 3.55 -1.32 22.04
C ASP A 161 3.45 -0.85 20.58
N LEU A 162 3.92 -1.66 19.63
CA LEU A 162 3.85 -1.31 18.21
C LEU A 162 2.42 -1.47 17.71
N GLN A 163 1.79 -0.35 17.35
CA GLN A 163 0.49 -0.35 16.68
C GLN A 163 0.68 -0.49 15.18
N ILE A 164 -0.33 -1.04 14.52
CA ILE A 164 -0.34 -1.20 13.07
C ILE A 164 -0.41 0.14 12.34
N MET A 165 -0.98 1.16 13.00
CA MET A 165 -1.19 2.48 12.43
C MET A 165 -1.12 3.60 13.47
N TYR A 166 -0.82 4.82 13.00
CA TYR A 166 -0.71 6.03 13.80
C TYR A 166 -1.28 7.25 13.07
N GLY A 167 -1.58 8.31 13.82
CA GLY A 167 -1.77 9.64 13.23
C GLY A 167 -0.50 10.16 12.57
N ILE A 168 -0.63 11.15 11.68
CA ILE A 168 0.49 11.72 10.91
C ILE A 168 1.59 12.36 11.79
N ARG A 169 1.32 12.62 13.08
CA ARG A 169 2.32 13.09 14.06
C ARG A 169 2.68 12.03 15.10
N GLY A 170 2.26 10.78 14.91
CA GLY A 170 2.49 9.68 15.83
C GLY A 170 1.42 9.51 16.90
N GLU A 171 0.24 10.13 16.73
CA GLU A 171 -0.89 9.94 17.64
C GLU A 171 -1.32 8.47 17.68
N ARG A 172 -1.54 7.94 18.89
CA ARG A 172 -1.90 6.52 19.15
C ARG A 172 -3.40 6.30 19.31
N ASP A 173 -4.12 7.30 19.81
CA ASP A 173 -5.57 7.24 19.99
C ASP A 173 -6.27 7.57 18.67
N LEU A 174 -6.72 6.51 18.00
CA LEU A 174 -7.48 6.58 16.75
C LEU A 174 -8.90 6.05 16.94
N THR A 175 -9.49 6.28 18.12
CA THR A 175 -10.83 5.77 18.49
C THR A 175 -11.84 6.01 17.36
N GLU A 176 -12.41 4.92 16.83
CA GLU A 176 -13.44 4.94 15.79
C GLU A 176 -14.75 5.52 16.31
N ARG A 177 -15.33 6.46 15.56
CA ARG A 177 -16.60 7.13 15.89
C ARG A 177 -17.42 7.30 14.63
N THR A 178 -18.72 7.05 14.75
CA THR A 178 -19.68 7.32 13.66
C THR A 178 -20.22 8.74 13.76
N LEU A 179 -20.20 9.46 12.65
CA LEU A 179 -20.74 10.82 12.50
C LEU A 179 -22.16 10.73 11.92
N THR A 180 -23.16 10.57 12.79
CA THR A 180 -24.58 10.36 12.40
C THR A 180 -25.25 11.57 11.75
N HIS A 181 -24.60 12.73 11.74
CA HIS A 181 -25.10 13.97 11.13
C HIS A 181 -24.70 14.12 9.65
N LEU A 182 -23.91 13.19 9.11
CA LEU A 182 -23.48 13.16 7.71
C LEU A 182 -24.14 11.98 7.00
N SER A 183 -24.73 12.21 5.83
CA SER A 183 -25.36 11.13 5.05
C SER A 183 -24.36 10.19 4.37
N GLY A 184 -23.12 10.64 4.19
CA GLY A 184 -22.07 9.88 3.50
C GLY A 184 -22.11 10.08 1.98
N TYR A 185 -21.17 9.42 1.28
CA TYR A 185 -21.07 9.54 -0.17
C TYR A 185 -22.25 8.81 -0.83
N CYS A 186 -22.97 9.48 -1.73
CA CYS A 186 -24.20 8.94 -2.35
C CYS A 186 -25.19 8.37 -1.31
N ASP A 187 -25.34 9.07 -0.18
CA ASP A 187 -26.19 8.68 0.96
C ASP A 187 -25.85 7.29 1.54
N THR A 188 -24.61 6.83 1.34
CA THR A 188 -24.09 5.59 1.91
C THR A 188 -23.37 5.89 3.21
N GLY A 189 -24.01 5.53 4.32
CA GLY A 189 -23.44 5.57 5.67
C GLY A 189 -23.01 4.18 6.17
N PRO A 190 -22.37 4.10 7.34
CA PRO A 190 -22.05 5.21 8.23
C PRO A 190 -20.79 5.98 7.80
N VAL A 191 -20.72 7.26 8.16
CA VAL A 191 -19.47 8.03 8.07
C VAL A 191 -18.68 7.83 9.36
N ARG A 192 -17.46 7.32 9.25
CA ARG A 192 -16.55 7.06 10.37
C ARG A 192 -15.38 8.04 10.39
N VAL A 193 -14.90 8.33 11.59
CA VAL A 193 -13.59 8.93 11.83
C VAL A 193 -12.87 8.11 12.88
N GLY A 194 -11.55 8.00 12.79
CA GLY A 194 -10.84 6.96 13.53
C GLY A 194 -10.94 5.60 12.83
N ASN A 195 -10.20 4.62 13.34
CA ASN A 195 -10.19 3.29 12.77
C ASN A 195 -10.01 2.23 13.88
N GLY A 196 -10.96 1.30 13.98
CA GLY A 196 -10.98 0.26 15.00
C GLY A 196 -9.80 -0.70 14.95
N ALA A 197 -9.15 -0.85 13.79
CA ALA A 197 -8.00 -1.74 13.66
C ALA A 197 -6.77 -1.24 14.44
N ALA A 198 -6.75 0.01 14.91
CA ALA A 198 -5.64 0.56 15.70
C ALA A 198 -5.38 -0.18 17.03
N ASN A 199 -6.36 -0.97 17.50
CA ASN A 199 -6.27 -1.80 18.70
C ASN A 199 -6.16 -3.30 18.39
N GLN A 200 -6.13 -3.69 17.11
CA GLN A 200 -6.02 -5.09 16.73
C GLN A 200 -4.59 -5.59 16.90
N LYS A 201 -4.51 -6.89 17.20
CA LYS A 201 -3.25 -7.63 17.14
C LYS A 201 -3.06 -8.15 15.71
N GLN A 202 -1.97 -7.73 15.07
CA GLN A 202 -1.57 -8.17 13.74
C GLN A 202 -0.08 -8.51 13.80
N LEU A 203 0.26 -9.76 13.49
CA LEU A 203 1.65 -10.23 13.59
C LEU A 203 2.46 -9.89 12.33
N ASP A 204 1.79 -9.55 11.24
CA ASP A 204 2.40 -9.17 9.97
C ASP A 204 3.23 -7.88 10.05
N VAL A 205 2.81 -6.92 10.87
CA VAL A 205 3.46 -5.60 11.01
C VAL A 205 4.96 -5.70 11.33
N PHE A 206 5.38 -6.71 12.11
CA PHE A 206 6.79 -6.91 12.46
C PHE A 206 7.63 -7.28 11.24
N GLY A 207 7.10 -8.18 10.40
CA GLY A 207 7.75 -8.57 9.16
C GLY A 207 7.84 -7.40 8.20
N GLU A 208 6.78 -6.60 8.09
CA GLU A 208 6.71 -5.45 7.17
C GLU A 208 7.75 -4.39 7.54
N VAL A 209 7.80 -3.97 8.80
CA VAL A 209 8.79 -2.98 9.25
C VAL A 209 10.22 -3.48 9.00
N LEU A 210 10.52 -4.74 9.32
CA LEU A 210 11.85 -5.30 9.11
C LEU A 210 12.18 -5.51 7.62
N ASP A 211 11.20 -5.82 6.78
CA ASP A 211 11.35 -5.87 5.32
C ASP A 211 11.70 -4.48 4.76
N CYS A 212 10.98 -3.44 5.20
CA CYS A 212 11.27 -2.05 4.82
C CYS A 212 12.74 -1.68 5.06
N ILE A 213 13.21 -1.93 6.29
CA ILE A 213 14.58 -1.61 6.70
C ILE A 213 15.58 -2.45 5.90
N HIS A 214 15.28 -3.73 5.68
CA HIS A 214 16.11 -4.60 4.85
C HIS A 214 16.26 -4.07 3.42
N LEU A 215 15.17 -3.67 2.79
CA LEU A 215 15.16 -3.15 1.42
C LEU A 215 15.90 -1.82 1.33
N TYR A 216 15.66 -0.90 2.26
CA TYR A 216 16.38 0.38 2.33
C TYR A 216 17.90 0.16 2.46
N ARG A 217 18.32 -0.77 3.33
CA ARG A 217 19.74 -1.16 3.47
C ARG A 217 20.30 -1.76 2.19
N ARG A 218 19.60 -2.74 1.59
CA ARG A 218 20.06 -3.46 0.39
C ARG A 218 20.24 -2.57 -0.83
N GLN A 219 19.56 -1.44 -0.88
CA GLN A 219 19.66 -0.45 -1.95
C GLN A 219 20.68 0.66 -1.66
N GLY A 220 21.51 0.52 -0.61
CA GLY A 220 22.53 1.51 -0.25
C GLY A 220 21.94 2.79 0.33
N GLY A 221 20.72 2.73 0.88
CA GLY A 221 19.98 3.90 1.36
C GLY A 221 20.74 4.65 2.45
N PHE A 222 21.35 3.95 3.40
CA PHE A 222 22.15 4.58 4.46
C PHE A 222 23.42 5.21 3.90
N GLU A 223 24.19 4.46 3.11
CA GLU A 223 25.47 4.87 2.55
C GLU A 223 25.33 6.12 1.66
N ARG A 224 24.23 6.20 0.90
CA ARG A 224 23.89 7.36 0.05
C ARG A 224 23.83 8.68 0.82
N TYR A 225 23.51 8.63 2.12
CA TYR A 225 23.40 9.79 2.99
C TYR A 225 24.53 9.92 4.02
N GLY A 226 25.57 9.08 3.90
CA GLY A 226 26.65 9.02 4.90
C GLY A 226 26.16 8.51 6.26
N GLU A 227 25.05 7.77 6.27
CA GLU A 227 24.48 7.14 7.46
C GLU A 227 24.88 5.66 7.52
N THR A 228 24.69 5.05 8.69
CA THR A 228 24.81 3.60 8.87
C THR A 228 23.64 3.10 9.71
N LEU A 229 23.43 1.79 9.67
CA LEU A 229 22.53 1.15 10.64
C LEU A 229 23.18 1.26 12.02
N ASN A 230 22.72 2.25 12.79
CA ASN A 230 23.25 2.54 14.12
C ASN A 230 22.69 1.59 15.18
N GLU A 231 23.30 1.63 16.37
CA GLU A 231 22.93 0.78 17.52
C GLU A 231 21.44 0.91 17.90
N SER A 232 20.86 2.11 17.82
CA SER A 232 19.44 2.34 18.15
C SER A 232 18.51 1.67 17.15
N MET A 233 18.82 1.72 15.85
CA MET A 233 18.05 1.02 14.83
C MET A 233 18.19 -0.50 14.98
N TRP A 234 19.40 -0.97 15.27
CA TRP A 234 19.62 -2.39 15.55
C TRP A 234 18.83 -2.86 16.78
N ALA A 235 18.85 -2.09 17.87
CA ALA A 235 18.12 -2.41 19.09
C ALA A 235 16.60 -2.52 18.85
N MET A 236 16.02 -1.64 18.03
CA MET A 236 14.64 -1.81 17.56
C MET A 236 14.50 -3.15 16.85
N MET A 237 15.28 -3.37 15.78
CA MET A 237 15.13 -4.56 14.95
C MET A 237 15.22 -5.84 15.78
N HIS A 238 16.23 -5.91 16.65
CA HIS A 238 16.42 -7.01 17.58
C HIS A 238 15.21 -7.19 18.50
N THR A 239 14.66 -6.11 19.06
CA THR A 239 13.45 -6.18 19.90
C THR A 239 12.24 -6.74 19.14
N LEU A 240 12.05 -6.34 17.88
CA LEU A 240 10.95 -6.87 17.05
C LEU A 240 11.16 -8.35 16.73
N VAL A 241 12.39 -8.78 16.41
CA VAL A 241 12.70 -10.20 16.17
C VAL A 241 12.49 -11.04 17.43
N GLU A 242 12.90 -10.55 18.60
CA GLU A 242 12.67 -11.24 19.87
C GLU A 242 11.17 -11.37 20.19
N HIS A 243 10.41 -10.32 19.93
CA HIS A 243 8.96 -10.37 20.08
C HIS A 243 8.35 -11.44 19.16
N VAL A 244 8.76 -11.50 17.88
CA VAL A 244 8.33 -12.56 16.96
C VAL A 244 8.74 -13.94 17.47
N CYS A 245 9.96 -14.12 17.98
CA CYS A 245 10.40 -15.38 18.57
C CYS A 245 9.47 -15.88 19.68
N ALA A 246 8.95 -14.96 20.50
CA ALA A 246 8.08 -15.28 21.63
C ALA A 246 6.61 -15.51 21.23
N HIS A 247 6.12 -14.81 20.20
CA HIS A 247 4.67 -14.69 19.95
C HIS A 247 4.18 -15.23 18.60
N TRP A 248 5.07 -15.68 17.69
CA TRP A 248 4.66 -16.11 16.35
C TRP A 248 3.61 -17.23 16.35
N HIS A 249 3.51 -18.04 17.42
CA HIS A 249 2.52 -19.10 17.56
C HIS A 249 1.09 -18.61 17.81
N GLU A 250 0.87 -17.33 18.13
CA GLU A 250 -0.43 -16.83 18.57
C GLU A 250 -1.33 -16.46 17.37
N PRO A 251 -2.67 -16.56 17.48
CA PRO A 251 -3.56 -16.10 16.43
C PRO A 251 -3.63 -14.55 16.40
N ASP A 252 -4.01 -13.98 15.25
CA ASP A 252 -4.07 -12.54 14.99
C ASP A 252 -5.23 -12.16 14.06
N SER A 253 -5.28 -10.90 13.60
CA SER A 253 -6.37 -10.35 12.78
C SER A 253 -6.08 -10.33 11.27
N GLY A 254 -4.87 -10.73 10.86
CA GLY A 254 -4.45 -10.76 9.46
C GLY A 254 -4.30 -9.37 8.81
N ILE A 255 -3.78 -9.38 7.58
CA ILE A 255 -3.55 -8.16 6.78
C ILE A 255 -4.86 -7.40 6.46
N TRP A 256 -5.98 -8.12 6.36
CA TRP A 256 -7.29 -7.56 6.05
C TRP A 256 -8.06 -7.07 7.28
N GLU A 257 -7.43 -7.10 8.45
CA GLU A 257 -7.97 -6.48 9.67
C GLU A 257 -9.36 -7.02 10.05
N VAL A 258 -9.58 -8.32 9.80
CA VAL A 258 -10.92 -8.92 9.91
C VAL A 258 -11.49 -8.69 11.30
N ARG A 259 -12.80 -8.38 11.36
CA ARG A 259 -13.48 -8.07 12.64
C ARG A 259 -14.10 -9.31 13.29
N GLY A 260 -13.74 -10.50 12.82
CA GLY A 260 -14.11 -11.80 13.38
C GLY A 260 -13.10 -12.33 14.41
N ASP A 261 -13.16 -13.65 14.63
CA ASP A 261 -12.25 -14.34 15.55
C ASP A 261 -10.80 -14.29 15.07
N LEU A 262 -9.86 -14.25 16.03
CA LEU A 262 -8.43 -14.36 15.74
C LEU A 262 -8.11 -15.74 15.17
N ARG A 263 -7.27 -15.78 14.13
CA ARG A 263 -6.86 -17.02 13.45
C ARG A 263 -5.36 -17.07 13.19
N HIS A 264 -4.84 -18.23 12.81
CA HIS A 264 -3.49 -18.34 12.26
C HIS A 264 -3.53 -18.02 10.77
N PHE A 265 -3.54 -16.73 10.41
CA PHE A 265 -3.50 -16.30 9.03
C PHE A 265 -2.17 -16.66 8.36
N VAL A 266 -2.21 -17.27 7.18
CA VAL A 266 -1.00 -17.77 6.50
C VAL A 266 -0.03 -16.62 6.23
N TYR A 267 -0.54 -15.50 5.71
CA TYR A 267 0.28 -14.32 5.46
C TYR A 267 0.94 -13.76 6.72
N SER A 268 0.21 -13.67 7.84
CA SER A 268 0.78 -13.22 9.13
C SER A 268 1.94 -14.09 9.59
N LYS A 269 1.83 -15.41 9.44
CA LYS A 269 2.92 -16.36 9.77
C LYS A 269 4.10 -16.22 8.82
N VAL A 270 3.84 -16.02 7.53
CA VAL A 270 4.89 -15.71 6.55
C VAL A 270 5.62 -14.42 6.93
N MET A 271 4.92 -13.39 7.39
CA MET A 271 5.57 -12.15 7.80
C MET A 271 6.36 -12.29 9.13
N CYS A 272 5.95 -13.16 10.04
CA CYS A 272 6.82 -13.59 11.16
C CYS A 272 8.11 -14.26 10.67
N TRP A 273 8.02 -15.14 9.66
CA TRP A 273 9.20 -15.73 9.02
C TRP A 273 10.10 -14.67 8.37
N VAL A 274 9.50 -13.70 7.67
CA VAL A 274 10.24 -12.56 7.06
C VAL A 274 10.99 -11.77 8.13
N ALA A 275 10.33 -11.48 9.26
CA ALA A 275 10.93 -10.75 10.38
C ALA A 275 12.27 -11.39 10.81
N LEU A 276 12.26 -12.71 11.04
CA LEU A 276 13.45 -13.49 11.39
C LEU A 276 14.47 -13.54 10.25
N ASP A 277 14.06 -13.81 9.01
CA ASP A 277 14.98 -13.83 7.86
C ASP A 277 15.74 -12.49 7.72
N ARG A 278 15.03 -11.36 7.86
CA ARG A 278 15.65 -10.04 7.71
C ARG A 278 16.55 -9.69 8.89
N GLY A 279 16.16 -10.06 10.11
CA GLY A 279 16.99 -9.93 11.32
C GLY A 279 18.28 -10.74 11.23
N ILE A 280 18.20 -12.01 10.88
CA ILE A 280 19.35 -12.91 10.71
C ILE A 280 20.32 -12.36 9.66
N ARG A 281 19.81 -11.96 8.48
CA ARG A 281 20.65 -11.38 7.42
C ARG A 281 21.32 -10.09 7.86
N ALA A 282 20.65 -9.25 8.63
CA ALA A 282 21.22 -8.03 9.19
C ALA A 282 22.41 -8.35 10.11
N ALA A 283 22.20 -9.22 11.09
CA ALA A 283 23.24 -9.61 12.05
C ALA A 283 24.45 -10.23 11.36
N GLN A 284 24.25 -11.15 10.41
CA GLN A 284 25.34 -11.80 9.69
C GLN A 284 26.13 -10.84 8.80
N GLN A 285 25.46 -9.97 8.05
CA GLN A 285 26.12 -9.08 7.09
C GLN A 285 26.88 -7.93 7.76
N LEU A 286 26.41 -7.49 8.94
CA LEU A 286 26.96 -6.34 9.65
C LEU A 286 27.77 -6.72 10.90
N GLY A 287 27.85 -8.01 11.22
CA GLY A 287 28.54 -8.50 12.42
C GLY A 287 27.89 -8.05 13.73
N LEU A 288 26.56 -7.95 13.76
CA LEU A 288 25.82 -7.50 14.95
C LEU A 288 25.54 -8.67 15.88
N GLU A 289 25.55 -8.39 17.19
CA GLU A 289 25.28 -9.39 18.23
C GLU A 289 23.82 -9.84 18.18
N ALA A 290 23.61 -11.15 18.04
CA ALA A 290 22.30 -11.82 18.07
C ALA A 290 22.48 -13.31 18.41
N ASP A 291 21.44 -13.92 18.96
CA ASP A 291 21.34 -15.38 19.14
C ASP A 291 20.96 -16.05 17.82
N LEU A 292 21.88 -15.98 16.85
CA LEU A 292 21.70 -16.52 15.49
C LEU A 292 21.27 -17.99 15.48
N PRO A 293 21.85 -18.91 16.30
CA PRO A 293 21.40 -20.30 16.34
C PRO A 293 19.92 -20.42 16.67
N ARG A 294 19.43 -19.74 17.72
CA ARG A 294 18.01 -19.78 18.09
C ARG A 294 17.12 -19.17 17.02
N TRP A 295 17.49 -18.00 16.49
CA TRP A 295 16.71 -17.34 15.43
C TRP A 295 16.58 -18.21 14.19
N CYS A 296 17.65 -18.89 13.76
CA CYS A 296 17.61 -19.81 12.62
C CYS A 296 16.65 -20.98 12.88
N ILE A 297 16.71 -21.59 14.07
CA ILE A 297 15.82 -22.69 14.45
C ILE A 297 14.35 -22.23 14.39
N ILE A 298 14.02 -21.09 14.99
CA ILE A 298 12.65 -20.59 15.02
C ILE A 298 12.15 -20.24 13.61
N ARG A 299 13.00 -19.59 12.79
CA ARG A 299 12.65 -19.30 11.39
C ARG A 299 12.30 -20.59 10.64
N ASP A 300 13.09 -21.65 10.81
CA ASP A 300 12.88 -22.91 10.11
C ASP A 300 11.66 -23.68 10.66
N GLN A 301 11.36 -23.53 11.96
CA GLN A 301 10.11 -24.00 12.57
C GLN A 301 8.89 -23.32 11.96
N ILE A 302 8.87 -21.97 11.89
CA ILE A 302 7.77 -21.21 11.28
C ILE A 302 7.57 -21.65 9.83
N ARG A 303 8.65 -21.82 9.06
CA ARG A 303 8.56 -22.30 7.67
C ARG A 303 7.89 -23.67 7.59
N THR A 304 8.31 -24.60 8.44
CA THR A 304 7.76 -25.97 8.47
C THR A 304 6.30 -25.96 8.84
N ASP A 305 5.93 -25.14 9.82
CA ASP A 305 4.56 -24.96 10.31
C ASP A 305 3.64 -24.42 9.20
N ILE A 306 4.03 -23.34 8.52
CA ILE A 306 3.28 -22.76 7.39
C ILE A 306 3.08 -23.79 6.27
N LEU A 307 4.14 -24.53 5.89
CA LEU A 307 4.04 -25.49 4.80
C LEU A 307 3.18 -26.71 5.15
N SER A 308 3.03 -27.01 6.45
CA SER A 308 2.23 -28.14 6.94
C SER A 308 0.75 -27.78 7.10
N HIS A 309 0.47 -26.56 7.59
CA HIS A 309 -0.89 -26.14 7.99
C HIS A 309 -1.51 -25.10 7.05
N GLY A 310 -0.68 -24.33 6.34
CA GLY A 310 -1.14 -23.26 5.45
C GLY A 310 -1.40 -23.68 4.00
N TYR A 311 -0.88 -24.83 3.56
CA TYR A 311 -1.13 -25.36 2.21
C TYR A 311 -2.14 -26.52 2.26
N ASN A 312 -3.34 -26.29 1.74
CA ASN A 312 -4.38 -27.31 1.67
C ASN A 312 -4.16 -28.19 0.42
N THR A 313 -3.74 -29.44 0.64
CA THR A 313 -3.43 -30.39 -0.46
C THR A 313 -4.66 -30.83 -1.24
N SER A 314 -5.85 -30.83 -0.62
CA SER A 314 -7.11 -31.19 -1.30
C SER A 314 -7.58 -30.08 -2.23
N LEU A 315 -7.45 -28.82 -1.80
CA LEU A 315 -7.73 -27.65 -2.61
C LEU A 315 -6.63 -27.41 -3.66
N GLY A 316 -5.39 -27.73 -3.31
CA GLY A 316 -4.19 -27.43 -4.10
C GLY A 316 -3.79 -25.96 -4.02
N ALA A 317 -3.91 -25.32 -2.85
CA ALA A 317 -3.56 -23.91 -2.70
C ALA A 317 -3.16 -23.58 -1.26
N PHE A 318 -2.38 -22.50 -1.10
CA PHE A 318 -2.31 -21.81 0.19
C PHE A 318 -3.66 -21.17 0.51
N THR A 319 -4.11 -21.33 1.76
CA THR A 319 -5.41 -20.85 2.23
C THR A 319 -5.29 -19.59 3.07
N GLN A 320 -6.40 -18.95 3.39
CA GLN A 320 -6.43 -17.72 4.19
C GLN A 320 -5.80 -17.91 5.57
N SER A 321 -6.22 -18.95 6.27
CA SER A 321 -5.74 -19.35 7.57
C SER A 321 -5.39 -20.83 7.58
N TYR A 322 -4.68 -21.26 8.60
CA TYR A 322 -4.38 -22.67 8.81
C TYR A 322 -5.62 -23.54 8.87
N ASP A 323 -5.48 -24.75 8.32
CA ASP A 323 -6.48 -25.82 8.36
C ASP A 323 -7.89 -25.39 7.85
N ASN A 324 -7.92 -24.41 6.93
CA ASN A 324 -9.11 -23.88 6.25
C ASN A 324 -9.10 -24.32 4.76
N ASP A 325 -10.18 -24.05 4.03
CA ASP A 325 -10.34 -24.22 2.57
C ASP A 325 -10.64 -22.90 1.82
N THR A 326 -10.67 -21.76 2.53
CA THR A 326 -10.87 -20.44 1.95
C THR A 326 -9.60 -19.94 1.25
N LEU A 327 -9.72 -19.47 0.00
CA LEU A 327 -8.64 -18.78 -0.73
C LEU A 327 -8.49 -17.34 -0.26
N ASP A 328 -7.26 -16.82 -0.32
CA ASP A 328 -6.96 -15.44 0.02
C ASP A 328 -5.87 -14.87 -0.89
N ALA A 329 -6.10 -13.67 -1.40
CA ALA A 329 -5.19 -12.99 -2.32
C ALA A 329 -3.88 -12.55 -1.67
N SER A 330 -3.82 -12.41 -0.33
CA SER A 330 -2.57 -12.15 0.38
C SER A 330 -1.52 -13.24 0.17
N ASN A 331 -1.95 -14.47 -0.21
CA ASN A 331 -1.03 -15.54 -0.54
C ASN A 331 -0.20 -15.27 -1.82
N LEU A 332 -0.63 -14.32 -2.67
CA LEU A 332 0.14 -13.85 -3.82
C LEU A 332 1.42 -13.08 -3.41
N LEU A 333 1.51 -12.62 -2.16
CA LEU A 333 2.70 -11.94 -1.64
C LEU A 333 3.84 -12.89 -1.25
N LEU A 334 3.56 -14.18 -0.99
CA LEU A 334 4.54 -15.17 -0.54
C LEU A 334 5.83 -15.20 -1.40
N PRO A 335 5.75 -15.25 -2.74
CA PRO A 335 6.95 -15.19 -3.57
C PRO A 335 7.59 -13.79 -3.62
N LEU A 336 6.79 -12.73 -3.47
CA LEU A 336 7.29 -11.35 -3.49
C LEU A 336 8.16 -11.03 -2.26
N VAL A 337 7.83 -11.61 -1.11
CA VAL A 337 8.62 -11.49 0.13
C VAL A 337 9.73 -12.55 0.27
N GLY A 338 9.86 -13.44 -0.73
CA GLY A 338 10.91 -14.45 -0.81
C GLY A 338 10.67 -15.72 0.01
N PHE A 339 9.43 -15.98 0.45
CA PHE A 339 9.10 -17.17 1.23
C PHE A 339 9.13 -18.45 0.37
N ILE A 340 8.58 -18.40 -0.82
CA ILE A 340 8.52 -19.53 -1.75
C ILE A 340 8.81 -19.06 -3.18
N PRO A 341 9.54 -19.82 -4.02
CA PRO A 341 9.71 -19.45 -5.43
C PRO A 341 8.36 -19.36 -6.15
N ALA A 342 8.21 -18.40 -7.07
CA ALA A 342 6.98 -18.23 -7.84
C ALA A 342 6.67 -19.44 -8.76
N ASP A 343 7.70 -20.20 -9.15
CA ASP A 343 7.60 -21.42 -9.97
C ASP A 343 7.45 -22.71 -9.14
N ASP A 344 7.44 -22.64 -7.81
CA ASP A 344 7.14 -23.79 -6.95
C ASP A 344 5.76 -24.37 -7.30
N PRO A 345 5.60 -25.70 -7.42
CA PRO A 345 4.33 -26.32 -7.78
C PRO A 345 3.15 -25.89 -6.90
N ARG A 346 3.39 -25.65 -5.61
CA ARG A 346 2.36 -25.16 -4.67
C ARG A 346 1.94 -23.74 -5.00
N MET A 347 2.89 -22.89 -5.35
CA MET A 347 2.61 -21.49 -5.70
C MET A 347 1.91 -21.39 -7.05
N ARG A 348 2.36 -22.16 -8.06
CA ARG A 348 1.68 -22.30 -9.36
C ARG A 348 0.22 -22.72 -9.20
N SER A 349 -0.01 -23.78 -8.44
CA SER A 349 -1.35 -24.27 -8.15
C SER A 349 -2.20 -23.23 -7.40
N THR A 350 -1.61 -22.50 -6.44
CA THR A 350 -2.29 -21.41 -5.73
C THR A 350 -2.73 -20.31 -6.69
N ILE A 351 -1.87 -19.86 -7.60
CA ILE A 351 -2.19 -18.83 -8.60
C ILE A 351 -3.29 -19.30 -9.55
N ASP A 352 -3.21 -20.53 -10.03
CA ASP A 352 -4.24 -21.09 -10.91
C ASP A 352 -5.59 -21.18 -10.19
N ARG A 353 -5.61 -21.57 -8.90
CA ARG A 353 -6.82 -21.55 -8.07
C ARG A 353 -7.37 -20.14 -7.82
N THR A 354 -6.50 -19.16 -7.61
CA THR A 354 -6.91 -17.75 -7.49
C THR A 354 -7.58 -17.28 -8.77
N ILE A 355 -6.99 -17.56 -9.94
CA ILE A 355 -7.58 -17.21 -11.24
C ILE A 355 -8.95 -17.88 -11.41
N GLU A 356 -9.05 -19.18 -11.10
CA GLU A 356 -10.28 -19.94 -11.29
C GLU A 356 -11.44 -19.53 -10.35
N ARG A 357 -11.14 -19.12 -9.12
CA ARG A 357 -12.14 -19.05 -8.04
C ARG A 357 -12.17 -17.76 -7.25
N LEU A 358 -11.17 -16.91 -7.40
CA LEU A 358 -11.04 -15.65 -6.66
C LEU A 358 -10.96 -14.44 -7.62
N THR A 359 -11.35 -14.63 -8.87
CA THR A 359 -11.51 -13.53 -9.83
C THR A 359 -12.94 -13.38 -10.32
N ASP A 360 -13.29 -12.16 -10.70
CA ASP A 360 -14.50 -11.87 -11.46
C ASP A 360 -14.35 -12.23 -12.96
N GLU A 361 -15.38 -11.96 -13.75
CA GLU A 361 -15.37 -12.21 -15.19
C GLU A 361 -14.34 -11.37 -15.98
N ASN A 362 -13.88 -10.27 -15.39
CA ASN A 362 -12.85 -9.40 -15.93
C ASN A 362 -11.43 -9.82 -15.48
N GLY A 363 -11.30 -10.87 -14.66
CA GLY A 363 -10.04 -11.36 -14.12
C GLY A 363 -9.49 -10.53 -12.95
N PHE A 364 -10.31 -9.67 -12.35
CA PHE A 364 -9.92 -8.89 -11.18
C PHE A 364 -10.15 -9.67 -9.89
N VAL A 365 -9.23 -9.52 -8.96
CA VAL A 365 -9.08 -10.41 -7.80
C VAL A 365 -9.81 -9.84 -6.57
N TYR A 366 -10.62 -10.66 -5.91
CA TYR A 366 -11.18 -10.36 -4.58
C TYR A 366 -10.15 -10.63 -3.47
N ARG A 367 -10.29 -9.99 -2.29
CA ARG A 367 -9.42 -10.31 -1.14
C ARG A 367 -9.56 -11.79 -0.73
N TYR A 368 -10.80 -12.22 -0.55
CA TYR A 368 -11.26 -13.56 -0.24
C TYR A 368 -12.78 -13.62 -0.50
N LEU A 369 -13.38 -14.81 -0.50
CA LEU A 369 -14.84 -14.99 -0.66
C LEU A 369 -15.39 -15.82 0.50
N SER A 370 -15.44 -15.21 1.70
CA SER A 370 -15.91 -15.82 2.94
C SER A 370 -16.46 -14.75 3.90
N GLU A 371 -17.15 -15.17 4.96
CA GLU A 371 -17.59 -14.27 6.04
C GLU A 371 -16.38 -13.75 6.85
N ASP A 372 -16.35 -12.44 7.11
CA ASP A 372 -15.27 -11.71 7.81
C ASP A 372 -15.73 -10.97 9.09
N GLY A 373 -17.00 -11.16 9.46
CA GLY A 373 -17.65 -10.47 10.57
C GLY A 373 -18.29 -9.13 10.19
N ILE A 374 -18.35 -8.77 8.90
CA ILE A 374 -18.99 -7.54 8.40
C ILE A 374 -20.02 -7.88 7.33
N GLU A 375 -21.25 -7.40 7.49
CA GLU A 375 -22.32 -7.60 6.51
C GLU A 375 -22.04 -6.91 5.17
N GLY A 376 -22.41 -7.58 4.08
CA GLY A 376 -22.35 -7.05 2.71
C GLY A 376 -21.35 -7.78 1.82
N THR A 377 -21.23 -7.27 0.60
CA THR A 377 -20.20 -7.66 -0.38
C THR A 377 -19.24 -6.50 -0.58
N GLU A 378 -18.11 -6.75 -1.22
CA GLU A 378 -17.12 -5.75 -1.64
C GLU A 378 -16.84 -5.86 -3.15
N GLY A 379 -16.20 -4.83 -3.70
CA GLY A 379 -15.67 -4.87 -5.05
C GLY A 379 -14.41 -5.72 -5.15
N THR A 380 -13.88 -5.86 -6.36
CA THR A 380 -12.56 -6.46 -6.54
C THR A 380 -11.48 -5.50 -6.04
N PHE A 381 -10.46 -6.03 -5.37
CA PHE A 381 -9.46 -5.20 -4.72
C PHE A 381 -8.28 -4.99 -5.66
N SER A 382 -8.03 -3.73 -6.03
CA SER A 382 -7.12 -3.41 -7.15
C SER A 382 -5.69 -3.91 -6.88
N ILE A 383 -5.21 -3.82 -5.63
CA ILE A 383 -3.88 -4.31 -5.23
C ILE A 383 -3.71 -5.81 -5.49
N CYS A 384 -4.74 -6.61 -5.24
CA CYS A 384 -4.70 -8.06 -5.38
C CYS A 384 -4.54 -8.47 -6.85
N THR A 385 -5.17 -7.72 -7.75
CA THR A 385 -5.02 -7.90 -9.19
C THR A 385 -3.60 -7.59 -9.65
N PHE A 386 -2.97 -6.54 -9.13
CA PHE A 386 -1.56 -6.25 -9.41
C PHE A 386 -0.61 -7.31 -8.82
N TRP A 387 -0.89 -7.86 -7.64
CA TRP A 387 -0.11 -9.00 -7.13
C TRP A 387 -0.22 -10.22 -8.02
N LEU A 388 -1.39 -10.46 -8.63
CA LEU A 388 -1.55 -11.52 -9.63
C LEU A 388 -0.71 -11.23 -10.89
N VAL A 389 -0.70 -9.98 -11.39
CA VAL A 389 0.18 -9.55 -12.49
C VAL A 389 1.65 -9.85 -12.16
N ASP A 390 2.11 -9.50 -10.96
CA ASP A 390 3.50 -9.74 -10.53
C ASP A 390 3.85 -11.23 -10.59
N ASN A 391 2.95 -12.08 -10.07
CA ASN A 391 3.14 -13.52 -10.05
C ASN A 391 3.16 -14.13 -11.47
N LEU A 392 2.25 -13.72 -12.34
CA LEU A 392 2.24 -14.13 -13.75
C LEU A 392 3.55 -13.75 -14.44
N ALA A 393 4.02 -12.51 -14.23
CA ALA A 393 5.29 -12.04 -14.78
C ALA A 393 6.49 -12.86 -14.25
N MET A 394 6.53 -13.16 -12.94
CA MET A 394 7.58 -13.99 -12.33
C MET A 394 7.58 -15.44 -12.81
N GLN A 395 6.42 -15.99 -13.19
CA GLN A 395 6.27 -17.32 -13.79
C GLN A 395 6.55 -17.36 -15.30
N GLY A 396 6.87 -16.22 -15.91
CA GLY A 396 7.09 -16.12 -17.36
C GLY A 396 5.80 -16.11 -18.18
N ARG A 397 4.62 -16.01 -17.55
CA ARG A 397 3.31 -15.80 -18.19
C ARG A 397 3.14 -14.32 -18.58
N VAL A 398 4.10 -13.79 -19.34
CA VAL A 398 4.29 -12.34 -19.58
C VAL A 398 3.12 -11.73 -20.33
N ASP A 399 2.56 -12.43 -21.33
CA ASP A 399 1.44 -11.90 -22.13
C ASP A 399 0.14 -11.82 -21.31
N GLU A 400 -0.10 -12.80 -20.44
CA GLU A 400 -1.23 -12.78 -19.49
C GLU A 400 -1.06 -11.63 -18.48
N ALA A 401 0.14 -11.48 -17.92
CA ALA A 401 0.48 -10.40 -17.00
C ALA A 401 0.26 -9.02 -17.64
N ARG A 402 0.75 -8.82 -18.87
CA ARG A 402 0.57 -7.58 -19.64
C ARG A 402 -0.89 -7.29 -19.89
N SER A 403 -1.64 -8.27 -20.38
CA SER A 403 -3.05 -8.11 -20.71
C SER A 403 -3.89 -7.73 -19.48
N LEU A 404 -3.63 -8.36 -18.34
CA LEU A 404 -4.30 -8.04 -17.07
C LEU A 404 -3.89 -6.65 -16.56
N PHE A 405 -2.61 -6.30 -16.63
CA PHE A 405 -2.10 -4.99 -16.23
C PHE A 405 -2.74 -3.85 -17.05
N GLU A 406 -2.74 -3.97 -18.38
CA GLU A 406 -3.33 -2.96 -19.28
C GLU A 406 -4.84 -2.85 -19.13
N ARG A 407 -5.52 -3.98 -18.88
CA ARG A 407 -6.96 -3.98 -18.54
C ARG A 407 -7.20 -3.20 -17.27
N LEU A 408 -6.45 -3.45 -16.20
CA LEU A 408 -6.58 -2.72 -14.94
C LEU A 408 -6.28 -1.23 -15.11
N LEU A 409 -5.27 -0.86 -15.92
CA LEU A 409 -4.98 0.54 -16.23
C LEU A 409 -6.17 1.29 -16.86
N SER A 410 -7.02 0.59 -17.62
CA SER A 410 -8.20 1.20 -18.24
C SER A 410 -9.31 1.60 -17.26
N TYR A 411 -9.20 1.22 -15.97
CA TYR A 411 -10.11 1.60 -14.89
C TYR A 411 -9.61 2.81 -14.08
N ALA A 412 -8.45 3.38 -14.44
CA ALA A 412 -8.00 4.63 -13.83
C ALA A 412 -9.04 5.74 -14.04
N GLY A 413 -9.27 6.55 -13.01
CA GLY A 413 -10.04 7.78 -13.14
C GLY A 413 -9.40 8.75 -14.14
N ARG A 414 -10.11 9.83 -14.50
CA ARG A 414 -9.64 10.82 -15.51
C ARG A 414 -8.27 11.46 -15.22
N LEU A 415 -7.82 11.40 -13.96
CA LEU A 415 -6.53 11.92 -13.53
C LEU A 415 -5.43 10.84 -13.46
N GLY A 416 -5.72 9.62 -13.91
CA GLY A 416 -4.83 8.46 -13.78
C GLY A 416 -4.74 7.94 -12.33
N LEU A 417 -5.80 8.16 -11.54
CA LEU A 417 -5.86 7.81 -10.12
C LEU A 417 -6.77 6.61 -9.90
N PHE A 418 -6.43 5.79 -8.90
CA PHE A 418 -7.19 4.59 -8.55
C PHE A 418 -7.75 4.69 -7.14
N SER A 419 -8.93 4.11 -6.96
CA SER A 419 -9.47 3.77 -5.66
C SER A 419 -8.87 2.46 -5.14
N GLU A 420 -9.33 2.08 -3.95
CA GLU A 420 -9.04 0.80 -3.32
C GLU A 420 -9.63 -0.37 -4.13
N GLU A 421 -10.92 -0.28 -4.44
CA GLU A 421 -11.69 -1.32 -5.10
C GLU A 421 -12.29 -0.84 -6.41
N ILE A 422 -12.67 -1.81 -7.23
CA ILE A 422 -13.35 -1.61 -8.50
C ILE A 422 -14.61 -2.49 -8.50
N ASP A 423 -15.75 -1.85 -8.74
CA ASP A 423 -16.93 -2.52 -9.27
C ASP A 423 -16.67 -2.76 -10.77
N SER A 424 -16.41 -3.99 -11.16
CA SER A 424 -16.03 -4.28 -12.54
C SER A 424 -17.20 -4.29 -13.52
N ASP A 425 -18.43 -4.53 -13.02
CA ASP A 425 -19.67 -4.56 -13.80
C ASP A 425 -20.01 -3.18 -14.35
N ASN A 426 -19.89 -2.13 -13.52
CA ASN A 426 -20.22 -0.76 -13.90
C ASN A 426 -19.00 0.19 -13.94
N ARG A 427 -17.80 -0.34 -13.65
CA ARG A 427 -16.51 0.39 -13.64
C ARG A 427 -16.43 1.50 -12.59
N THR A 428 -17.21 1.39 -11.51
CA THR A 428 -17.21 2.37 -10.41
C THR A 428 -15.98 2.19 -9.52
N ALA A 429 -15.36 3.32 -9.18
CA ALA A 429 -14.33 3.38 -8.15
C ALA A 429 -14.98 3.25 -6.76
N LEU A 430 -14.59 2.24 -6.00
CA LEU A 430 -15.11 1.91 -4.67
C LEU A 430 -14.01 2.00 -3.61
N GLY A 431 -14.39 2.27 -2.37
CA GLY A 431 -13.48 2.48 -1.25
C GLY A 431 -12.70 3.79 -1.35
N ASN A 432 -11.64 3.92 -0.56
CA ASN A 432 -10.90 5.18 -0.43
C ASN A 432 -10.17 5.60 -1.72
N TYR A 433 -9.99 6.91 -1.93
CA TYR A 433 -9.49 7.47 -3.21
C TYR A 433 -8.68 8.77 -3.06
N PRO A 434 -7.53 8.92 -3.75
CA PRO A 434 -6.74 7.82 -4.33
C PRO A 434 -6.22 6.91 -3.22
N GLN A 435 -6.06 5.62 -3.53
CA GLN A 435 -5.55 4.63 -2.58
C GLN A 435 -4.04 4.42 -2.76
N ALA A 436 -3.25 4.59 -1.70
CA ALA A 436 -1.80 4.39 -1.75
C ALA A 436 -1.44 2.98 -2.23
N PHE A 437 -2.05 1.96 -1.61
CA PHE A 437 -1.90 0.54 -1.96
C PHE A 437 -2.00 0.25 -3.46
N THR A 438 -3.05 0.75 -4.12
CA THR A 438 -3.23 0.52 -5.55
C THR A 438 -2.11 1.16 -6.38
N HIS A 439 -1.73 2.40 -6.04
CA HIS A 439 -0.64 3.10 -6.74
C HIS A 439 0.74 2.48 -6.50
N ILE A 440 0.98 1.90 -5.33
CA ILE A 440 2.20 1.15 -5.01
C ILE A 440 2.31 -0.09 -5.90
N ALA A 441 1.24 -0.88 -5.92
CA ALA A 441 1.15 -2.09 -6.71
C ALA A 441 1.37 -1.82 -8.20
N LEU A 442 0.76 -0.75 -8.73
CA LEU A 442 0.96 -0.34 -10.12
C LEU A 442 2.44 -0.10 -10.45
N VAL A 443 3.16 0.64 -9.60
CA VAL A 443 4.59 0.91 -9.79
C VAL A 443 5.39 -0.40 -9.78
N ASN A 444 5.13 -1.27 -8.81
CA ASN A 444 5.83 -2.54 -8.66
C ASN A 444 5.58 -3.45 -9.88
N SER A 445 4.33 -3.60 -10.30
CA SER A 445 3.97 -4.42 -11.45
C SER A 445 4.50 -3.88 -12.76
N ALA A 446 4.52 -2.56 -12.96
CA ALA A 446 5.14 -1.96 -14.16
C ALA A 446 6.65 -2.29 -14.25
N ILE A 447 7.35 -2.33 -13.11
CA ILE A 447 8.77 -2.68 -13.02
C ILE A 447 8.97 -4.18 -13.20
N ASN A 448 8.16 -5.01 -12.56
CA ASN A 448 8.28 -6.47 -12.65
C ASN A 448 7.95 -6.97 -14.05
N LEU A 449 6.92 -6.41 -14.69
CA LEU A 449 6.57 -6.70 -16.07
C LEU A 449 7.72 -6.31 -17.02
N GLN A 450 8.29 -5.10 -16.86
CA GLN A 450 9.46 -4.69 -17.66
C GLN A 450 10.65 -5.64 -17.49
N LYS A 451 10.92 -6.11 -16.26
CA LYS A 451 11.98 -7.10 -16.01
C LYS A 451 11.69 -8.43 -16.70
N ALA A 452 10.44 -8.90 -16.64
CA ALA A 452 10.04 -10.16 -17.24
C ALA A 452 10.11 -10.11 -18.78
N GLU A 453 9.69 -9.01 -19.39
CA GLU A 453 9.82 -8.75 -20.83
C GLU A 453 11.27 -8.76 -21.30
N ARG A 454 12.17 -8.11 -20.55
CA ARG A 454 13.61 -8.09 -20.87
C ARG A 454 14.20 -9.50 -20.83
N ARG A 455 13.88 -10.29 -19.80
CA ARG A 455 14.33 -11.70 -19.71
C ARG A 455 13.82 -12.54 -20.88
N LEU A 456 12.56 -12.34 -21.29
CA LEU A 456 11.98 -13.04 -22.44
C LEU A 456 12.69 -12.67 -23.75
N ALA A 457 12.96 -11.37 -23.95
CA ALA A 457 13.72 -10.89 -25.10
C ALA A 457 15.15 -11.45 -25.13
N GLU A 458 15.85 -11.47 -23.99
CA GLU A 458 17.19 -12.03 -23.85
C GLU A 458 17.22 -13.53 -24.22
N HIS A 459 16.24 -14.31 -23.74
CA HIS A 459 16.09 -15.72 -24.10
C HIS A 459 15.75 -15.96 -25.58
N HIS A 460 15.06 -15.02 -26.25
CA HIS A 460 14.81 -15.11 -27.69
C HIS A 460 16.02 -14.68 -28.54
N THR A 461 16.91 -13.86 -27.99
CA THR A 461 18.17 -13.47 -28.65
C THR A 461 19.34 -14.43 -28.42
N ASP A 462 19.18 -15.45 -27.57
CA ASP A 462 20.17 -16.52 -27.43
C ASP A 462 20.31 -17.26 -28.78
N PRO A 463 21.49 -17.19 -29.44
CA PRO A 463 21.69 -17.75 -30.78
C PRO A 463 21.33 -19.24 -30.87
N VAL A 464 21.44 -19.97 -29.76
CA VAL A 464 21.12 -21.40 -29.69
C VAL A 464 19.60 -21.64 -29.74
N ILE A 465 18.80 -20.80 -29.08
CA ILE A 465 17.33 -20.92 -29.08
C ILE A 465 16.73 -20.31 -30.36
N ALA A 466 17.29 -19.21 -30.86
CA ALA A 466 16.90 -18.63 -32.14
C ALA A 466 17.13 -19.61 -33.32
N ALA A 467 18.22 -20.38 -33.28
CA ALA A 467 18.50 -21.42 -34.28
C ALA A 467 17.54 -22.62 -34.18
N ILE A 468 17.09 -23.01 -32.97
CA ILE A 468 16.12 -24.09 -32.77
C ILE A 468 14.72 -23.69 -33.28
N LYS A 469 14.32 -22.41 -33.16
CA LYS A 469 13.03 -21.94 -33.69
C LYS A 469 13.00 -21.72 -35.21
N LEU A 470 14.16 -21.54 -35.85
CA LEU A 470 14.26 -21.36 -37.31
C LEU A 470 14.34 -22.67 -38.10
N HIS A 471 14.45 -23.82 -37.43
CA HIS A 471 14.35 -25.14 -38.04
C HIS A 471 13.09 -25.87 -37.55
N PRO A 472 11.90 -25.63 -38.15
CA PRO A 472 10.87 -26.64 -38.10
C PRO A 472 11.41 -27.88 -38.81
N ALA A 473 11.42 -29.00 -38.11
CA ALA A 473 11.90 -30.29 -38.61
C ALA A 473 11.31 -30.59 -40.00
N ASN A 474 12.19 -30.64 -41.01
CA ASN A 474 11.95 -31.38 -42.23
C ASN A 474 12.75 -32.67 -42.14
N SER A 475 12.05 -33.78 -42.44
CA SER A 475 12.40 -35.21 -42.42
C SER A 475 12.43 -35.90 -41.07
#